data_AF-A0A132T3R4-F1
#
_entry.id   AF-A0A132T3R4-F1
#
_cell.length_a   1.000
_cell.length_b   1.000
_cell.length_c   1.000
_cell.angle_alpha   90.00
_cell.angle_beta   90.00
_cell.angle_gamma   90.00
#
_symmetry.space_group_name_H-M   'P 1'
#
loop_
_entity.id
_entity.type
_entity.pdbx_description
1 polymer ?
#
loop_
_entity_poly.entity_id
_entity_poly.type
_entity_poly.pdbx_seq_one_letter_code
_entity_poly.pdbx_strand_id
1 'polypeptide(L)'
;MGEIAHVDVDRLHALAGRIHGAAGEVAGTPRPGLEPGSLPGSAVARLVIDDLLAPQIDDVVAALDDWADAARVSADAFTDTDAVNGERFVPR
;
A
#
# COMPACT_ATOMS: atom_id res chain seq x y z
N MET A 1 -22.57 -7.64 23.61
CA MET A 1 -22.02 -6.42 24.23
C MET A 1 -20.71 -6.16 23.49
N GLY A 2 -20.80 -5.55 22.30
CA GLY A 2 -19.62 -5.25 21.49
C GLY A 2 -19.00 -3.98 22.04
N GLU A 3 -17.79 -4.09 22.55
CA GLU A 3 -16.94 -2.93 22.79
C GLU A 3 -16.83 -2.20 21.45
N ILE A 4 -17.33 -0.96 21.38
CA ILE A 4 -17.13 -0.11 20.20
C ILE A 4 -15.63 0.14 20.18
N ALA A 5 -14.91 -0.66 19.39
CA ALA A 5 -13.49 -0.44 19.16
C ALA A 5 -13.35 0.97 18.62
N HIS A 6 -12.85 1.88 19.44
CA HIS A 6 -12.58 3.25 19.03
C HIS A 6 -11.41 3.19 18.05
N VAL A 7 -11.72 3.31 16.76
CA VAL A 7 -10.70 3.34 15.71
C VAL A 7 -10.08 4.73 15.75
N ASP A 8 -8.78 4.76 16.02
CA ASP A 8 -7.96 5.96 15.88
C ASP A 8 -7.80 6.26 14.38
N VAL A 9 -8.69 7.11 13.86
CA VAL A 9 -8.77 7.48 12.44
C VAL A 9 -7.49 8.18 11.97
N ASP A 10 -6.88 9.01 12.83
CA ASP A 10 -5.63 9.69 12.53
C ASP A 10 -4.49 8.69 12.35
N ARG A 11 -4.42 7.69 13.24
CA ARG A 11 -3.43 6.61 13.13
C ARG A 11 -3.66 5.74 11.91
N LEU A 12 -4.92 5.48 11.54
CA LEU A 12 -5.26 4.72 10.33
C LEU A 12 -4.85 5.49 9.06
N HIS A 13 -5.15 6.78 9.00
CA HIS A 13 -4.77 7.64 7.88
C HIS A 13 -3.24 7.75 7.75
N ALA A 14 -2.53 7.90 8.87
CA ALA A 14 -1.07 7.90 8.89
C ALA A 14 -0.48 6.57 8.42
N LEU A 15 -1.07 5.43 8.81
CA LEU A 15 -0.63 4.12 8.34
C LEU A 15 -0.86 3.94 6.84
N ALA A 16 -2.02 4.36 6.32
CA ALA A 16 -2.32 4.36 4.90
C ALA A 16 -1.30 5.19 4.10
N GLY A 17 -0.95 6.38 4.60
CA GLY A 17 0.11 7.21 4.01
C GLY A 17 1.46 6.51 3.95
N ARG A 18 1.87 5.83 5.04
CA ARG A 18 3.14 5.07 5.05
C ARG A 18 3.13 3.88 4.09
N ILE A 19 2.02 3.16 3.98
CA ILE A 19 1.94 1.99 3.08
C ILE A 19 1.97 2.42 1.62
N HIS A 20 1.28 3.51 1.27
CA HIS A 20 1.40 4.11 -0.06
C HIS A 20 2.82 4.59 -0.36
N GLY A 21 3.50 5.20 0.62
CA GLY A 21 4.92 5.56 0.50
C GLY A 21 5.81 4.34 0.24
N ALA A 22 5.59 3.24 0.97
CA ALA A 22 6.32 1.98 0.77
C ALA A 22 6.06 1.36 -0.61
N ALA A 23 4.83 1.47 -1.14
CA ALA A 23 4.51 1.05 -2.50
C ALA A 23 5.38 1.79 -3.52
N GLY A 24 5.50 3.12 -3.36
CA GLY A 24 6.40 3.95 -4.18
C GLY A 24 7.87 3.56 -4.06
N GLU A 25 8.36 3.24 -2.86
CA GLU A 25 9.74 2.77 -2.64
C GLU A 25 10.00 1.42 -3.32
N VAL A 26 9.06 0.48 -3.24
CA VAL A 26 9.14 -0.82 -3.92
C VAL A 26 9.15 -0.64 -5.43
N ALA A 27 8.26 0.20 -5.97
CA ALA A 27 8.19 0.50 -7.40
C ALA A 27 9.49 1.16 -7.93
N GLY A 28 10.10 2.03 -7.13
CA GLY A 28 11.31 2.78 -7.48
C GLY A 28 12.62 2.04 -7.22
N THR A 29 12.59 0.85 -6.61
CA THR A 29 13.82 0.11 -6.26
C THR A 29 14.57 -0.31 -7.53
N PRO A 30 15.83 0.13 -7.73
CA PRO A 30 16.62 -0.26 -8.90
C PRO A 30 16.81 -1.77 -8.95
N ARG A 31 16.52 -2.36 -10.10
CA ARG A 31 16.62 -3.81 -10.28
C ARG A 31 18.04 -4.17 -10.74
N PRO A 32 18.66 -5.22 -10.18
CA PRO A 32 19.98 -5.65 -10.61
C PRO A 32 19.91 -6.17 -12.06
N GLY A 33 20.57 -5.45 -12.97
CA GLY A 33 20.77 -5.90 -14.33
C GLY A 33 21.96 -6.88 -14.42
N LEU A 34 21.81 -7.94 -15.20
CA LEU A 34 22.95 -8.75 -15.62
C LEU A 34 23.47 -8.22 -16.96
N GLU A 35 24.74 -7.81 -16.96
CA GLU A 35 25.44 -7.47 -18.20
C GLU A 35 25.61 -8.75 -19.05
N PRO A 36 25.04 -8.84 -20.27
CA PRO A 36 24.98 -10.07 -21.05
C PRO A 36 26.35 -10.69 -21.37
N GLY A 37 27.41 -9.86 -21.42
CA GLY A 37 28.79 -10.30 -21.66
C GLY A 37 29.50 -10.86 -20.43
N SER A 38 28.92 -10.72 -19.23
CA SER A 38 29.59 -11.09 -17.96
C SER A 38 29.65 -12.58 -17.70
N LEU A 39 28.74 -13.35 -18.31
CA LEU A 39 28.59 -14.79 -18.06
C LEU A 39 28.49 -15.58 -19.39
N PRO A 40 29.58 -15.68 -20.17
CA PRO A 40 29.57 -16.37 -21.45
C PRO A 40 29.15 -17.84 -21.31
N GLY A 41 28.19 -18.27 -22.13
CA GLY A 41 27.68 -19.65 -22.11
C GLY A 41 26.71 -19.98 -20.97
N SER A 42 26.44 -19.04 -20.06
CA SER A 42 25.44 -19.24 -19.00
C SER A 42 24.02 -19.04 -19.52
N ALA A 43 23.12 -19.97 -19.17
CA ALA A 43 21.69 -19.80 -19.44
C ALA A 43 21.11 -18.56 -18.74
N VAL A 44 21.67 -18.19 -17.58
CA VAL A 44 21.25 -17.02 -16.79
C VAL A 44 21.61 -15.71 -17.48
N ALA A 45 22.67 -15.67 -18.31
CA ALA A 45 23.05 -14.48 -19.08
C ALA A 45 21.99 -14.06 -20.13
N ARG A 46 21.06 -14.96 -20.45
CA ARG A 46 19.98 -14.72 -21.41
C ARG A 46 18.68 -14.28 -20.73
N LEU A 47 18.62 -14.26 -19.40
CA LEU A 47 17.43 -13.85 -18.67
C LEU A 47 17.38 -12.33 -18.60
N VAL A 48 16.28 -11.76 -19.07
CA VAL A 48 15.93 -10.38 -18.78
C VAL A 48 15.24 -10.39 -17.42
N ILE A 49 16.03 -10.15 -16.36
CA ILE A 49 15.54 -10.21 -14.97
C ILE A 49 14.38 -9.23 -14.75
N ASP A 50 14.41 -8.08 -15.43
CA ASP A 50 13.36 -7.07 -15.36
C ASP A 50 12.01 -7.63 -15.82
N ASP A 51 11.96 -8.28 -16.99
CA ASP A 51 10.75 -8.91 -17.54
C ASP A 51 10.18 -10.00 -16.61
N LEU A 52 11.04 -10.66 -15.84
CA LEU A 52 10.65 -11.72 -14.92
C LEU A 52 10.10 -11.23 -13.59
N LEU A 53 10.50 -10.03 -13.15
CA LEU A 53 10.19 -9.49 -11.83
C LEU A 53 9.21 -8.31 -11.88
N ALA A 54 9.17 -7.57 -12.98
CA ALA A 54 8.32 -6.39 -13.12
C ALA A 54 6.84 -6.72 -12.87
N PRO A 55 6.24 -7.79 -13.43
CA PRO A 55 4.82 -8.10 -13.19
C PRO A 55 4.51 -8.36 -11.71
N GLN A 56 5.39 -9.07 -11.00
CA GLN A 56 5.18 -9.42 -9.59
C GLN A 56 5.40 -8.21 -8.68
N ILE A 57 6.33 -7.33 -9.04
CA ILE A 57 6.52 -6.05 -8.34
C ILE A 57 5.29 -5.18 -8.55
N ASP A 58 4.78 -5.08 -9.77
CA ASP A 58 3.59 -4.29 -10.10
C ASP A 58 2.36 -4.82 -9.32
N ASP A 59 2.18 -6.13 -9.23
CA ASP A 59 1.11 -6.75 -8.44
C ASP A 59 1.21 -6.41 -6.95
N VAL A 60 2.43 -6.42 -6.38
CA VAL A 60 2.65 -6.05 -4.98
C VAL A 60 2.37 -4.57 -4.75
N VAL A 61 2.83 -3.70 -5.65
CA VAL A 61 2.58 -2.26 -5.57
C VAL A 61 1.09 -1.97 -5.63
N ALA A 62 0.37 -2.58 -6.58
CA ALA A 62 -1.07 -2.44 -6.71
C ALA A 62 -1.80 -2.87 -5.43
N ALA A 63 -1.42 -4.01 -4.84
CA ALA A 63 -2.03 -4.49 -3.60
C ALA A 63 -1.78 -3.56 -2.40
N LEU A 64 -0.62 -2.92 -2.33
CA LEU A 64 -0.31 -1.94 -1.28
C LEU A 64 -1.12 -0.65 -1.45
N ASP A 65 -1.25 -0.18 -2.68
CA ASP A 65 -2.05 1.01 -3.01
C ASP A 65 -3.54 0.78 -2.74
N ASP A 66 -4.08 -0.35 -3.19
CA ASP A 66 -5.47 -0.74 -2.94
C ASP A 66 -5.79 -0.80 -1.44
N TRP A 67 -4.87 -1.35 -0.64
CA TRP A 67 -5.03 -1.39 0.81
C TRP A 67 -4.99 0.01 1.42
N ALA A 68 -4.06 0.86 0.98
CA ALA A 68 -3.94 2.23 1.48
C ALA A 68 -5.19 3.06 1.18
N ASP A 69 -5.75 2.91 -0.02
CA ASP A 69 -6.98 3.58 -0.42
C ASP A 69 -8.19 3.08 0.37
N ALA A 70 -8.33 1.76 0.52
CA ALA A 70 -9.39 1.19 1.35
C ALA A 70 -9.31 1.68 2.81
N ALA A 71 -8.10 1.80 3.36
CA ALA A 71 -7.88 2.30 4.71
C ALA A 71 -8.30 3.78 4.87
N ARG A 72 -7.98 4.64 3.88
CA ARG A 72 -8.41 6.06 3.88
C ARG A 72 -9.92 6.19 3.81
N VAL A 73 -10.56 5.51 2.85
CA VAL A 73 -12.01 5.50 2.70
C VAL A 73 -12.70 5.03 3.99
N SER A 74 -12.13 4.01 4.65
CA SER A 74 -12.65 3.54 5.93
C SER A 74 -12.51 4.57 7.05
N ALA A 75 -11.35 5.24 7.14
CA ALA A 75 -11.11 6.29 8.14
C ALA A 75 -12.08 7.47 7.97
N ASP A 76 -12.33 7.87 6.72
CA ASP A 76 -13.27 8.94 6.39
C ASP A 76 -14.70 8.55 6.79
N ALA A 77 -15.11 7.31 6.48
CA ALA A 77 -16.43 6.80 6.87
C ALA A 77 -16.63 6.72 8.40
N PHE A 78 -15.59 6.38 9.17
CA PHE A 78 -15.64 6.43 10.64
C PHE A 78 -15.79 7.87 11.15
N THR A 79 -15.04 8.81 10.57
CA THR A 79 -15.10 10.23 10.93
C THR A 79 -16.50 10.81 10.67
N ASP A 80 -17.09 10.51 9.51
CA ASP A 80 -18.44 10.94 9.15
C ASP A 80 -19.49 10.35 10.10
N THR A 81 -19.34 9.07 10.46
CA THR A 81 -20.25 8.39 11.39
C THR A 81 -20.19 9.01 12.79
N ASP A 82 -19.00 9.33 13.28
CA ASP A 82 -18.81 9.99 14.58
C ASP A 82 -19.39 11.41 14.58
N ALA A 83 -19.22 12.18 13.49
CA ALA A 83 -19.80 13.52 13.35
C ALA A 83 -21.34 13.49 13.41
N VAL A 84 -21.97 12.61 12.61
CA VAL A 84 -23.43 12.46 12.57
C VAL A 84 -24.00 12.02 13.92
N ASN A 85 -23.33 11.11 14.62
CA ASN A 85 -23.77 10.67 15.94
C ASN A 85 -23.54 11.74 17.01
N GLY A 86 -22.43 12.50 16.95
CA GLY A 86 -22.15 13.60 17.84
C GLY A 86 -23.19 14.72 17.78
N GLU A 87 -23.62 15.11 16.57
CA GLU A 87 -24.69 16.11 16.37
C GLU A 87 -26.04 15.66 16.94
N ARG A 88 -26.33 14.35 16.91
CA ARG A 88 -27.59 13.78 17.37
C ARG A 88 -27.78 13.82 18.88
N PHE A 89 -26.69 13.91 19.65
CA PHE A 89 -26.70 13.84 21.12
C PHE A 89 -26.39 15.17 21.83
N VAL A 90 -26.30 16.30 21.10
CA VAL A 90 -26.17 17.62 21.74
C VAL A 90 -27.50 17.95 22.46
N PRO A 91 -27.51 18.12 23.80
CA PRO A 91 -28.71 18.53 24.52
C PRO A 91 -29.06 19.97 24.15
N ARG A 92 -30.34 20.21 23.85
CA ARG A 92 -30.90 21.56 23.64
C ARG A 92 -30.87 22.41 24.91
#